data_AF-A0A7Y3T6X1-F1
#
_entry.id   AF-A0A7Y3T6X1-F1
#
_cell.length_a   1.000
_cell.length_b   1.000
_cell.length_c   1.000
_cell.angle_alpha   90.00
_cell.angle_beta   90.00
_cell.angle_gamma   90.00
#
_symmetry.space_group_name_H-M   'P 1'
#
loop_
_entity.id
_entity.type
_entity.pdbx_description
1 polymer ?
#
loop_
_entity_poly.entity_id
_entity_poly.type
_entity_poly.pdbx_seq_one_letter_code
_entity_poly.pdbx_strand_id
1 'polypeptide(L)'
;MLMAWGPFRFTVPNYSVETISRSLSPRMEEQPIIGAAPLMHRLGPGAEEITLSSTFHPRHFNGRGLSQLAGVREAVNAQLPLHLVHINGAGQNIFGMWLATSISNEETTFDNAGTPQTVTVSLKLKRYDQSAARMAALSLSAGGISLSLGVGSSGSFSASLRLGF
;
A
#
# COMPACT_ATOMS: atom_id res chain seq x y z
N MET A 1 -1.51 13.84 10.43
CA MET A 1 -0.93 12.82 9.53
C MET A 1 -1.90 12.60 8.39
N LEU A 2 -1.40 12.60 7.15
CA LEU A 2 -2.20 12.34 5.96
C LEU A 2 -2.13 10.86 5.58
N MET A 3 -0.93 10.28 5.63
CA MET A 3 -0.70 8.91 5.20
C MET A 3 0.49 8.29 5.94
N ALA A 4 0.50 6.97 6.07
CA ALA A 4 1.56 6.22 6.74
C ALA A 4 1.85 4.93 5.97
N TRP A 5 3.12 4.63 5.77
CA TRP A 5 3.58 3.38 5.19
C TRP A 5 4.55 2.71 6.17
N GLY A 6 4.10 1.67 6.86
CA GLY A 6 4.90 0.97 7.88
C GLY A 6 5.34 1.90 9.02
N PRO A 7 6.65 2.20 9.20
CA PRO A 7 7.15 3.19 10.16
C PRO A 7 7.16 4.62 9.62
N PHE A 8 7.05 4.81 8.31
CA PHE A 8 7.14 6.11 7.66
C PHE A 8 5.81 6.87 7.78
N ARG A 9 5.90 8.16 8.06
CA ARG A 9 4.75 9.02 8.33
C ARG A 9 4.79 10.24 7.44
N PHE A 10 3.73 10.43 6.67
CA PHE A 10 3.60 11.53 5.75
C PHE A 10 2.61 12.56 6.32
N THR A 11 3.11 13.77 6.56
CA THR A 11 2.38 14.82 7.27
C THR A 11 2.83 16.20 6.82
N VAL A 12 1.92 17.17 6.90
CA VAL A 12 2.12 18.56 6.42
C VAL A 12 3.39 19.26 6.93
N PRO A 13 3.85 19.09 8.19
CA PRO A 13 5.11 19.72 8.63
C PRO A 13 6.39 18.95 8.22
N ASN A 14 6.32 17.86 7.46
CA ASN A 14 7.48 17.08 7.04
C ASN A 14 7.32 16.66 5.56
N TYR A 15 7.66 15.42 5.22
CA TYR A 15 7.34 14.84 3.92
C TYR A 15 5.82 14.72 3.75
N SER A 16 5.20 15.61 2.97
CA SER A 16 3.75 15.69 2.79
C SER A 16 3.33 15.10 1.45
N VAL A 17 2.34 14.22 1.44
CA VAL A 17 1.77 13.73 0.18
C VAL A 17 0.89 14.83 -0.41
N GLU A 18 1.27 15.35 -1.57
CA GLU A 18 0.53 16.41 -2.27
C GLU A 18 -0.39 15.82 -3.32
N THR A 19 0.09 14.81 -4.05
CA THR A 19 -0.67 14.11 -5.08
C THR A 19 -0.67 12.62 -4.83
N ILE A 20 -1.87 12.03 -4.79
CA ILE A 20 -2.09 10.59 -4.75
C ILE A 20 -2.73 10.20 -6.07
N SER A 21 -2.01 9.43 -6.90
CA SER A 21 -2.61 8.77 -8.06
C SER A 21 -2.72 7.28 -7.77
N ARG A 22 -3.86 6.70 -8.12
CA ARG A 22 -4.15 5.29 -7.93
C ARG A 22 -4.63 4.71 -9.25
N SER A 23 -3.98 3.65 -9.70
CA SER A 23 -4.36 2.88 -10.87
C SER A 23 -4.74 1.46 -10.44
N LEU A 24 -5.84 0.97 -10.99
CA LEU A 24 -6.25 -0.42 -10.86
C LEU A 24 -6.26 -1.00 -12.26
N SER A 25 -5.40 -1.99 -12.49
CA SER A 25 -5.33 -2.69 -13.78
C SER A 25 -5.91 -4.10 -13.60
N PRO A 26 -7.23 -4.28 -13.74
CA PRO A 26 -7.85 -5.60 -13.62
C PRO A 26 -7.39 -6.52 -14.76
N ARG A 27 -7.35 -7.83 -14.49
CA ARG A 27 -6.99 -8.81 -15.52
C ARG A 27 -8.24 -9.13 -16.33
N MET A 28 -8.29 -8.60 -17.55
CA MET A 28 -9.34 -8.88 -18.53
C MET A 28 -8.68 -9.38 -19.81
N GLU A 29 -9.32 -10.34 -20.50
CA GLU A 29 -8.85 -10.88 -21.78
C GLU A 29 -9.97 -10.81 -22.81
N GLU A 30 -9.68 -10.27 -23.99
CA GLU A 30 -10.63 -10.18 -25.08
C GLU A 30 -10.53 -11.40 -25.98
N GLN A 31 -11.63 -12.10 -26.16
CA GLN A 31 -11.76 -13.20 -27.10
C GLN A 31 -12.39 -12.68 -28.39
N PRO A 32 -11.65 -12.63 -29.52
CA PRO A 32 -12.21 -12.21 -30.79
C PRO A 32 -13.22 -13.25 -31.29
N ILE A 33 -14.40 -12.77 -31.67
CA ILE A 33 -15.45 -13.58 -32.31
C ILE A 33 -15.72 -13.04 -33.71
N ILE A 34 -15.96 -13.94 -34.67
CA ILE A 34 -16.20 -13.56 -36.06
C ILE A 34 -17.59 -12.94 -36.18
N GLY A 35 -17.68 -11.74 -36.75
CA GLY A 35 -18.95 -11.08 -37.08
C GLY A 35 -19.65 -10.36 -35.92
N ALA A 36 -19.02 -10.26 -34.75
CA ALA A 36 -19.56 -9.54 -33.60
C ALA A 36 -18.44 -8.85 -32.79
N ALA A 37 -18.81 -8.00 -31.84
CA ALA A 37 -17.85 -7.37 -30.94
C ALA A 37 -17.16 -8.43 -30.05
N PRO A 38 -15.85 -8.29 -29.77
CA PRO A 38 -15.10 -9.26 -28.98
C PRO A 38 -15.71 -9.44 -27.59
N LEU A 39 -15.74 -10.70 -27.11
CA LEU A 39 -16.26 -11.03 -25.79
C LEU A 39 -15.15 -10.86 -24.75
N MET A 40 -15.43 -10.15 -23.64
CA MET A 40 -14.41 -9.85 -22.63
C MET A 40 -14.54 -10.78 -21.40
N HIS A 41 -13.50 -11.58 -21.16
CA HIS A 41 -13.37 -12.47 -20.01
C HIS A 41 -12.74 -11.75 -18.83
N ARG A 42 -13.30 -11.95 -17.63
CA ARG A 42 -12.76 -11.39 -16.38
C ARG A 42 -11.93 -12.44 -15.66
N LEU A 43 -10.60 -12.26 -15.68
CA LEU A 43 -9.64 -13.19 -15.07
C LEU A 43 -9.38 -12.88 -13.59
N GLY A 44 -9.87 -11.75 -13.09
CA GLY A 44 -9.88 -11.41 -11.68
C GLY A 44 -9.31 -10.03 -11.35
N PRO A 45 -9.22 -9.70 -10.04
CA PRO A 45 -8.57 -8.47 -9.59
C PRO A 45 -7.09 -8.52 -10.01
N GLY A 46 -6.63 -7.49 -10.70
CA GLY A 46 -5.23 -7.37 -11.11
C GLY A 46 -4.43 -6.52 -10.14
N ALA A 47 -3.28 -6.03 -10.61
CA ALA A 47 -2.42 -5.21 -9.77
C ALA A 47 -3.05 -3.84 -9.51
N GLU A 48 -3.09 -3.45 -8.24
CA GLU A 48 -3.38 -2.08 -7.82
C GLU A 48 -2.04 -1.38 -7.55
N GLU A 49 -1.84 -0.22 -8.16
CA GLU A 49 -0.65 0.60 -7.98
C GLU A 49 -1.06 1.99 -7.47
N ILE A 50 -0.27 2.52 -6.54
CA ILE A 50 -0.43 3.86 -5.99
C ILE A 50 0.89 4.59 -6.21
N THR A 51 0.82 5.77 -6.83
CA THR A 51 1.96 6.68 -6.89
C THR A 51 1.69 7.85 -5.95
N LEU A 52 2.64 8.07 -5.04
CA LEU A 52 2.64 9.16 -4.09
C LEU A 52 3.69 10.17 -4.54
N SER A 53 3.27 11.41 -4.80
CA SER A 53 4.18 12.52 -5.09
C SER A 53 4.16 13.53 -3.95
N SER A 54 5.35 13.94 -3.52
CA SER A 54 5.58 14.82 -2.38
C SER A 54 6.70 15.78 -2.68
N THR A 55 6.55 17.04 -2.27
CA THR A 55 7.63 18.02 -2.23
C THR A 55 7.87 18.43 -0.79
N PHE A 56 9.12 18.51 -0.36
CA PHE A 56 9.47 19.03 0.96
C PHE A 56 10.73 19.87 0.94
N HIS A 57 10.85 20.78 1.92
CA HIS A 57 11.95 21.73 2.04
C HIS A 57 12.79 21.44 3.29
N PRO A 58 13.96 20.77 3.18
CA PRO A 58 14.72 20.29 4.33
C PRO A 58 15.13 21.38 5.32
N ARG A 59 15.48 22.58 4.83
CA ARG A 59 15.99 23.68 5.66
C ARG A 59 14.94 24.22 6.64
N HIS A 60 13.67 24.20 6.26
CA HIS A 60 12.61 24.79 7.08
C HIS A 60 12.13 23.83 8.20
N PHE A 61 12.38 22.52 8.06
CA PHE A 61 11.78 21.48 8.91
C PHE A 61 12.80 20.57 9.61
N ASN A 62 13.96 21.12 9.99
CA ASN A 62 14.99 20.44 10.79
C ASN A 62 15.52 19.12 10.20
N GLY A 63 15.57 18.98 8.87
CA GLY A 63 16.20 17.84 8.19
C GLY A 63 15.53 16.45 8.40
N ARG A 64 14.41 16.37 9.15
CA ARG A 64 13.68 15.10 9.38
C ARG A 64 13.17 14.46 8.09
N GLY A 65 12.91 15.24 7.05
CA GLY A 65 12.51 14.72 5.74
C GLY A 65 13.62 13.92 5.05
N LEU A 66 14.89 14.33 5.20
CA LEU A 66 16.04 13.65 4.56
C LEU A 66 16.33 12.29 5.19
N SER A 67 16.31 12.21 6.53
CA SER A 67 16.48 10.92 7.23
C SER A 67 15.33 9.95 6.95
N GLN A 68 14.11 10.46 6.86
CA GLN A 68 12.96 9.66 6.43
C GLN A 68 13.11 9.17 4.99
N LEU A 69 13.56 10.01 4.05
CA LEU A 69 13.82 9.62 2.67
C LEU A 69 14.87 8.51 2.59
N ALA A 70 15.95 8.61 3.37
CA ALA A 70 16.97 7.56 3.44
C ALA A 70 16.37 6.23 3.95
N GLY A 71 15.55 6.26 5.00
CA GLY A 71 14.88 5.07 5.51
C GLY A 71 13.88 4.45 4.51
N VAL A 72 13.14 5.28 3.77
CA VAL A 72 12.25 4.78 2.70
C VAL A 72 13.05 4.09 1.61
N ARG A 73 14.20 4.65 1.20
CA ARG A 73 15.10 4.02 0.22
C ARG A 73 15.61 2.67 0.70
N GLU A 74 15.99 2.58 1.98
CA GLU A 74 16.42 1.31 2.58
C GLU A 74 15.27 0.28 2.60
N ALA A 75 14.05 0.69 2.95
CA ALA A 75 12.88 -0.19 2.94
C ALA A 75 12.51 -0.66 1.53
N VAL A 76 12.70 0.18 0.51
CA VAL A 76 12.53 -0.18 -0.91
C VAL A 76 13.57 -1.23 -1.32
N ASN A 77 14.85 -1.03 -0.95
CA ASN A 77 15.92 -1.99 -1.24
C ASN A 77 15.69 -3.33 -0.53
N ALA A 78 15.15 -3.31 0.69
CA ALA A 78 14.81 -4.49 1.46
C ALA A 78 13.53 -5.19 0.98
N GLN A 79 12.79 -4.61 0.03
CA GLN A 79 11.53 -5.15 -0.51
C GLN A 79 10.52 -5.53 0.59
N LEU A 80 10.44 -4.71 1.63
CA LEU A 80 9.57 -5.00 2.77
C LEU A 80 8.11 -4.67 2.46
N PRO A 81 7.19 -5.64 2.55
CA PRO A 81 5.76 -5.35 2.46
C PRO A 81 5.32 -4.67 3.77
N LEU A 82 4.84 -3.44 3.66
CA LEU A 82 4.43 -2.64 4.82
C LEU A 82 2.96 -2.21 4.69
N HIS A 83 2.29 -2.03 5.83
CA HIS A 83 0.91 -1.56 5.83
C HIS A 83 0.81 -0.12 5.39
N LEU A 84 -0.14 0.14 4.50
CA LEU A 84 -0.49 1.49 4.07
C LEU A 84 -1.77 1.93 4.78
N VAL A 85 -1.66 3.03 5.52
CA VAL A 85 -2.78 3.63 6.25
C VAL A 85 -2.95 5.05 5.75
N HIS A 86 -4.19 5.42 5.44
CA HIS A 86 -4.54 6.77 5.06
C HIS A 86 -5.58 7.31 6.02
N ILE A 87 -5.35 8.53 6.49
CA ILE A 87 -6.28 9.22 7.38
C ILE A 87 -6.88 10.32 6.53
N ASN A 88 -8.12 10.11 6.08
CA ASN A 88 -8.92 11.18 5.50
C ASN A 88 -9.76 11.80 6.63
N GLY A 89 -10.19 13.05 6.50
CA GLY A 89 -11.00 13.75 7.51
C GLY A 89 -12.29 13.02 7.92
N ALA A 90 -12.69 11.97 7.20
CA ALA A 90 -13.83 11.10 7.50
C ALA A 90 -13.49 9.78 8.22
N GLY A 91 -12.21 9.44 8.43
CA GLY A 91 -11.79 8.21 9.13
C GLY A 91 -10.42 7.67 8.75
N GLN A 92 -9.97 6.67 9.52
CA GLN A 92 -8.73 5.93 9.27
C GLN A 92 -9.01 4.70 8.40
N ASN A 93 -8.54 4.73 7.15
CA ASN A 93 -8.66 3.62 6.22
C ASN A 93 -7.33 2.85 6.12
N ILE A 94 -7.38 1.55 6.42
CA ILE A 94 -6.24 0.64 6.27
C ILE A 94 -6.36 -0.01 4.89
N PHE A 95 -5.42 0.27 4.00
CA PHE A 95 -5.42 -0.24 2.62
C PHE A 95 -4.74 -1.61 2.47
N GLY A 96 -4.31 -2.24 3.57
CA GLY A 96 -3.62 -3.54 3.58
C GLY A 96 -2.11 -3.42 3.39
N MET A 97 -1.48 -4.48 2.88
CA MET A 97 -0.04 -4.57 2.63
C MET A 97 0.33 -4.03 1.24
N TRP A 98 1.37 -3.19 1.21
CA TRP A 98 1.89 -2.56 0.02
C TRP A 98 3.41 -2.68 -0.02
N LEU A 99 3.90 -3.06 -1.19
CA LEU A 99 5.33 -3.15 -1.49
C LEU A 99 5.73 -1.91 -2.29
N ALA A 100 6.86 -1.29 -1.97
CA ALA A 100 7.41 -0.21 -2.78
C ALA A 100 8.18 -0.79 -3.97
N THR A 101 7.78 -0.44 -5.19
CA THR A 101 8.39 -0.90 -6.44
C THR A 101 9.53 0.01 -6.87
N SER A 102 9.34 1.32 -6.71
CA SER A 102 10.35 2.30 -7.11
C SER A 102 10.22 3.58 -6.31
N ILE A 103 11.35 4.22 -6.04
CA ILE A 103 11.43 5.57 -5.49
C ILE A 103 12.34 6.43 -6.38
N SER A 104 11.90 7.64 -6.70
CA SER A 104 12.70 8.65 -7.38
C SER A 104 12.65 9.94 -6.59
N ASN A 105 13.81 10.54 -6.32
CA ASN A 105 13.91 11.85 -5.71
C ASN A 105 14.70 12.81 -6.61
N GLU A 106 14.20 14.02 -6.73
CA GLU A 106 14.81 15.13 -7.44
C GLU A 106 15.12 16.23 -6.43
N GLU A 107 16.38 16.65 -6.40
CA GLU A 107 16.88 17.65 -5.48
C GLU A 107 17.19 18.92 -6.28
N THR A 108 16.57 20.04 -5.90
CA THR A 108 16.73 21.32 -6.59
C THR A 108 17.14 22.41 -5.63
N THR A 109 17.98 23.32 -6.16
CA THR A 109 18.60 24.43 -5.43
C THR A 109 19.47 23.92 -4.28
N PHE A 110 20.79 24.05 -4.38
CA PHE A 110 21.70 23.66 -3.30
C PHE A 110 22.16 24.88 -2.52
N ASP A 111 22.34 24.72 -1.22
CA ASP A 111 22.99 25.72 -0.37
C ASP A 111 24.52 25.69 -0.54
N ASN A 112 25.22 26.69 0.02
CA ASN A 112 26.68 26.73 0.09
C ASN A 112 27.27 25.52 0.85
N ALA A 113 26.47 24.89 1.72
CA ALA A 113 26.83 23.66 2.43
C ALA A 113 26.48 22.36 1.66
N GLY A 114 25.96 22.46 0.43
CA GLY A 114 25.56 21.31 -0.39
C GLY A 114 24.21 20.68 -0.02
N THR A 115 23.47 21.26 0.95
CA THR A 115 22.14 20.79 1.33
C THR A 115 21.09 21.24 0.29
N PRO A 116 20.25 20.34 -0.23
CA PRO A 116 19.18 20.71 -1.14
C PRO A 116 18.09 21.51 -0.42
N GLN A 117 17.58 22.56 -1.07
CA GLN A 117 16.54 23.42 -0.53
C GLN A 117 15.14 22.88 -0.81
N THR A 118 14.98 22.18 -1.92
CA THR A 118 13.72 21.60 -2.36
C THR A 118 13.97 20.18 -2.83
N VAL A 119 13.19 19.25 -2.31
CA VAL A 119 13.26 17.83 -2.67
C VAL A 119 11.88 17.36 -3.10
N THR A 120 11.77 16.95 -4.36
CA THR A 120 10.57 16.37 -4.95
C THR A 120 10.76 14.87 -5.00
N VAL A 121 9.79 14.10 -4.50
CA VAL A 121 9.90 12.64 -4.42
C VAL A 121 8.64 11.99 -4.96
N SER A 122 8.85 10.95 -5.76
CA SER A 122 7.81 10.07 -6.27
C SER A 122 8.05 8.64 -5.80
N LEU A 123 7.08 8.09 -5.09
CA LEU A 123 7.10 6.72 -4.56
C LEU A 123 5.99 5.91 -5.24
N LYS A 124 6.35 4.82 -5.92
CA LYS A 124 5.40 3.87 -6.49
C LYS A 124 5.26 2.66 -5.56
N LEU A 125 4.04 2.43 -5.13
CA LEU A 125 3.62 1.32 -4.29
C LEU A 125 2.75 0.38 -5.12
N LYS A 126 2.99 -0.92 -5.01
CA LYS A 126 2.17 -1.97 -5.60
C LYS A 126 1.52 -2.77 -4.48
N ARG A 127 0.24 -3.06 -4.62
CA ARG A 127 -0.50 -3.83 -3.64
C ARG A 127 0.10 -5.23 -3.52
N TYR A 128 0.53 -5.57 -2.32
CA TYR A 128 1.00 -6.90 -1.98
C TYR A 128 -0.17 -7.70 -1.44
N ASP A 129 -0.94 -8.32 -2.33
CA ASP A 129 -2.02 -9.22 -1.94
C ASP A 129 -1.46 -10.60 -1.59
N GLN A 130 -0.73 -10.66 -0.48
CA GLN A 130 -0.56 -11.90 0.24
C GLN A 130 -1.50 -11.85 1.44
N SER A 131 -2.79 -11.79 1.14
CA SER A 131 -3.80 -11.91 2.18
C SER A 131 -3.69 -13.32 2.75
N ALA A 132 -2.99 -13.46 3.87
CA ALA A 132 -3.11 -14.63 4.75
C ALA A 132 -4.60 -14.91 5.04
N ALA A 133 -5.45 -13.88 5.05
CA ALA A 133 -6.91 -13.98 5.08
C ALA A 133 -7.53 -14.65 3.84
N ARG A 134 -7.02 -14.43 2.63
CA ARG A 134 -7.52 -15.09 1.42
C ARG A 134 -6.97 -16.50 1.27
N MET A 135 -5.70 -16.73 1.63
CA MET A 135 -5.14 -18.08 1.74
C MET A 135 -5.88 -18.90 2.82
N ALA A 136 -6.19 -18.30 3.98
CA ALA A 136 -7.03 -18.92 5.00
C ALA A 136 -8.45 -19.18 4.49
N ALA A 137 -9.11 -18.20 3.87
CA ALA A 137 -10.46 -18.38 3.31
C ALA A 137 -10.51 -19.43 2.18
N LEU A 138 -9.48 -19.49 1.32
CA LEU A 138 -9.34 -20.51 0.29
C LEU A 138 -9.11 -21.89 0.91
N SER A 139 -8.28 -22.01 1.96
CA SER A 139 -8.06 -23.28 2.68
C SER A 139 -9.30 -23.77 3.43
N LEU A 140 -10.14 -22.86 3.95
CA LEU A 140 -11.44 -23.14 4.55
C LEU A 140 -12.48 -23.58 3.49
N SER A 141 -12.40 -23.04 2.27
CA SER A 141 -13.29 -23.45 1.17
C SER A 141 -12.83 -24.72 0.43
N ALA A 142 -11.56 -25.12 0.55
CA ALA A 142 -10.96 -26.17 -0.25
C ALA A 142 -10.98 -27.57 0.38
N GLY A 143 -11.65 -27.78 1.51
CA GLY A 143 -11.93 -29.14 1.98
C GLY A 143 -12.41 -29.21 3.41
N GLY A 144 -13.71 -29.49 3.60
CA GLY A 144 -14.32 -30.15 4.77
C GLY A 144 -14.16 -29.53 6.15
N ILE A 145 -13.40 -28.45 6.30
CA ILE A 145 -13.01 -27.90 7.60
C ILE A 145 -13.78 -26.61 7.84
N SER A 146 -14.68 -26.62 8.82
CA SER A 146 -15.41 -25.43 9.26
C SER A 146 -14.82 -24.92 10.58
N LEU A 147 -14.41 -23.66 10.60
CA LEU A 147 -13.94 -22.95 11.79
C LEU A 147 -14.99 -21.94 12.23
N SER A 148 -15.47 -22.06 13.46
CA SER A 148 -16.34 -21.06 14.09
C SER A 148 -15.58 -20.31 15.18
N LEU A 149 -15.66 -18.98 15.14
CA LEU A 149 -15.05 -18.08 16.12
C LEU A 149 -16.18 -17.30 16.81
N GLY A 150 -16.26 -17.42 18.14
CA GLY A 150 -17.25 -16.74 18.96
C GLY A 150 -16.57 -15.81 19.97
N VAL A 151 -17.11 -14.59 20.11
CA VAL A 151 -16.74 -13.65 21.17
C VAL A 151 -17.82 -13.67 22.23
N GLY A 152 -17.46 -14.10 23.45
CA GLY A 152 -18.34 -14.08 24.60
C GLY A 152 -18.44 -12.68 25.20
N SER A 153 -19.57 -12.38 25.84
CA SER A 153 -19.87 -11.08 26.48
C SER A 153 -18.89 -10.69 27.61
N SER A 154 -18.07 -11.63 28.09
CA SER A 154 -17.02 -11.43 29.09
C SER A 154 -15.63 -11.18 28.48
N GLY A 155 -15.52 -10.97 27.15
CA GLY A 155 -14.24 -10.82 26.47
C GLY A 155 -13.49 -12.15 26.27
N SER A 156 -14.14 -13.29 26.52
CA SER A 156 -13.61 -14.61 26.22
C SER A 156 -13.70 -14.90 24.71
N PHE A 157 -12.60 -15.31 24.10
CA PHE A 157 -12.57 -15.78 22.72
C PHE A 157 -12.68 -17.30 22.68
N SER A 158 -13.63 -17.83 21.90
CA SER A 158 -13.80 -19.27 21.68
C SER A 158 -13.60 -19.58 20.20
N ALA A 159 -12.84 -20.63 19.91
CA ALA A 159 -12.66 -21.16 18.57
C ALA A 159 -13.03 -22.64 18.58
N SER A 160 -13.94 -23.06 17.69
CA SER A 160 -14.25 -24.48 17.52
C SER A 160 -14.09 -24.91 16.06
N LEU A 161 -13.37 -26.02 15.87
CA LEU A 161 -13.07 -26.64 14.59
C LEU A 161 -13.92 -27.90 14.44
N ARG A 162 -14.73 -27.98 13.38
CA ARG A 162 -15.50 -29.18 13.04
C ARG A 162 -15.03 -29.71 11.68
N LEU A 163 -14.63 -30.99 11.66
CA LEU A 163 -14.42 -31.74 10.42
C LEU A 163 -15.77 -32.30 9.95
N GLY A 164 -16.17 -31.95 8.72
CA GLY A 164 -17.19 -32.68 7.99
C GLY A 164 -16.57 -33.89 7.30
N PHE A 165 -16.93 -35.09 7.75
CA PHE A 165 -16.86 -36.31 6.94
C PHE A 165 -18.18 -36.50 6.21
#